data_AF-A0A1H3XGN2-F1
#
_entry.id   AF-A0A1H3XGN2-F1
#
_cell.length_a   1.000
_cell.length_b   1.000
_cell.length_c   1.000
_cell.angle_alpha   90.00
_cell.angle_beta   90.00
_cell.angle_gamma   90.00
#
_symmetry.space_group_name_H-M   'P 1'
#
loop_
_entity.id
_entity.type
_entity.pdbx_description
1 polymer ?
#
loop_
_entity_poly.entity_id
_entity_poly.type
_entity_poly.pdbx_seq_one_letter_code
_entity_poly.pdbx_strand_id
1 'polypeptide(L)' 'MTEKKHFGINKLCRRCIRQCKQPDSMVMLDCPRFQPRPFKSEELKFKQLDLFDKKSEDE' A
#
# COMPACT_ATOMS: atom_id res chain seq x y z
N MET A 1 -18.34 11.42 -7.81
CA MET A 1 -17.44 10.95 -6.74
C MET A 1 -18.15 9.85 -5.97
N THR A 2 -17.69 8.59 -6.03
CA THR A 2 -18.39 7.46 -5.40
C THR A 2 -18.00 7.34 -3.93
N GLU A 3 -18.89 7.73 -3.03
CA GLU A 3 -18.71 7.62 -1.58
C GLU A 3 -18.69 6.14 -1.17
N LYS A 4 -17.52 5.64 -0.76
CA LYS A 4 -17.39 4.26 -0.25
C LYS A 4 -17.99 4.21 1.15
N LYS A 5 -19.19 3.65 1.28
CA LYS A 5 -19.84 3.35 2.56
C LYS A 5 -18.88 2.56 3.44
N HIS A 6 -18.35 3.22 4.47
CA HIS A 6 -17.47 2.55 5.42
C HIS A 6 -18.32 1.88 6.49
N PHE A 7 -18.58 0.60 6.30
CA PHE A 7 -19.24 -0.25 7.29
C PHE A 7 -18.45 -0.23 8.59
N GLY A 8 -18.90 0.53 9.59
CA GLY A 8 -18.63 0.35 11.02
C GLY A 8 -17.22 -0.02 11.46
N ILE A 9 -16.16 0.34 10.73
CA ILE A 9 -14.77 -0.06 11.00
C ILE A 9 -13.93 1.19 11.30
N ASN A 10 -13.05 1.07 12.30
CA ASN A 10 -12.20 2.17 12.76
C ASN A 10 -11.23 2.69 11.69
N LYS A 11 -10.85 3.98 11.83
CA LYS A 11 -10.03 4.71 10.84
C LYS A 11 -8.67 4.05 10.58
N LEU A 12 -8.02 3.49 11.60
CA LEU A 12 -6.75 2.76 11.44
C LEU A 12 -6.95 1.50 10.60
N CYS A 13 -7.97 0.71 10.91
CA CYS A 13 -8.29 -0.52 10.19
C CYS A 13 -8.62 -0.27 8.71
N ARG A 14 -9.19 0.89 8.34
CA ARG A 14 -9.43 1.26 6.92
C ARG A 14 -8.15 1.33 6.10
N ARG A 15 -7.06 1.80 6.70
CA ARG A 15 -5.74 1.96 6.07
C ARG A 15 -4.89 0.69 6.12
N CYS A 16 -5.29 -0.29 6.94
CA CYS A 16 -4.61 -1.56 7.08
C CYS A 16 -4.97 -2.55 5.96
N ILE A 17 -4.05 -3.42 5.54
CA ILE A 17 -4.33 -4.53 4.61
C ILE A 17 -4.93 -5.76 5.28
N ARG A 18 -4.77 -5.92 6.60
CA ARG A 18 -5.23 -7.09 7.36
C ARG A 18 -6.76 -7.17 7.43
N GLN A 19 -7.30 -8.39 7.54
CA GLN A 19 -8.74 -8.66 7.58
C GLN A 19 -9.38 -8.59 8.99
N CYS A 20 -8.59 -8.48 10.05
CA CYS A 20 -9.05 -8.46 11.46
C CYS A 20 -9.81 -7.17 11.88
N LYS A 21 -10.52 -6.53 10.94
CA LYS A 21 -11.10 -5.18 11.07
C LYS A 21 -11.92 -5.03 12.35
N GLN A 22 -11.54 -4.06 13.18
CA GLN A 22 -12.24 -3.76 14.42
C GLN A 22 -13.38 -2.75 14.21
N PRO A 23 -14.42 -2.80 15.04
CA PRO A 23 -15.55 -1.89 14.94
C PRO A 23 -15.15 -0.43 15.21
N ASP A 24 -15.90 0.52 14.69
CA ASP A 24 -15.64 1.97 14.84
C ASP A 24 -15.80 2.45 16.28
N SER A 25 -16.57 1.73 17.10
CA SER A 25 -16.65 1.96 18.55
C SER A 25 -15.33 1.67 19.28
N MET A 26 -14.44 0.88 18.67
CA MET A 26 -13.13 0.57 19.23
C MET A 26 -12.12 1.61 18.76
N VAL A 27 -12.05 2.71 19.52
CA VAL A 27 -11.08 3.80 19.32
C VAL A 27 -9.72 3.34 19.79
N MET A 28 -8.87 2.90 18.86
CA MET A 28 -7.48 2.60 19.14
C MET A 28 -6.58 3.72 18.61
N LEU A 29 -5.62 4.15 19.43
CA LEU A 29 -4.58 5.09 19.01
C LEU A 29 -3.52 4.38 18.14
N ASP A 30 -3.23 3.12 18.44
CA ASP A 30 -2.31 2.28 17.68
C ASP A 30 -2.77 0.81 17.67
N CYS A 31 -2.45 0.08 16.60
CA CYS A 31 -2.73 -1.34 16.46
C CYS A 31 -1.40 -2.09 16.28
N PRO A 32 -1.03 -3.03 17.18
CA PRO A 32 0.26 -3.74 17.10
C PRO A 32 0.39 -4.64 15.86
N ARG A 33 -0.72 -4.88 15.15
CA ARG A 33 -0.77 -5.67 13.92
C ARG A 33 -1.05 -4.81 12.69
N PHE A 34 -0.96 -3.48 12.82
CA PHE A 34 -1.20 -2.57 11.71
C PHE A 34 -0.18 -2.82 10.60
N GLN A 35 -0.68 -3.00 9.39
CA GLN A 35 0.15 -3.13 8.20
C GLN A 35 -0.36 -2.17 7.13
N PRO A 36 0.37 -1.09 6.83
CA PRO A 36 -0.05 -0.10 5.86
C PRO A 36 -0.16 -0.72 4.46
N ARG A 37 -1.04 -0.14 3.63
CA ARG A 37 -1.07 -0.49 2.20
C ARG A 37 0.28 -0.14 1.57
N PRO A 38 0.82 -1.00 0.68
CA PRO A 38 1.97 -0.62 -0.13
C PRO A 38 1.69 0.71 -0.82
N PHE A 39 2.65 1.63 -0.78
CA PHE A 39 2.53 2.85 -1.56
C PHE A 39 2.51 2.45 -3.04
N LYS A 40 1.57 3.03 -3.79
CA LYS A 40 1.70 3.03 -5.25
C LYS A 40 2.76 4.06 -5.56
N SER A 41 3.90 3.64 -6.10
CA SER A 41 4.80 4.58 -6.75
C SER A 41 4.06 5.16 -7.96
N GLU A 42 3.89 6.48 -8.00
CA GLU A 42 3.27 7.16 -9.15
C GLU A 42 4.09 6.93 -10.42
N GLU A 43 5.41 6.86 -10.27
CA GLU A 43 6.35 6.59 -11.35
C GLU A 43 6.79 5.12 -11.33
N LEU A 44 6.59 4.44 -12.44
CA LEU A 44 7.21 3.14 -12.71
C LEU A 44 8.70 3.40 -12.99
N LYS A 45 9.56 3.06 -12.03
CA LYS A 45 11.01 3.21 -12.18
C LYS A 45 11.55 2.09 -13.07
N PHE A 46 11.51 2.29 -14.39
CA PHE A 46 12.10 1.37 -15.38
C PHE A 46 13.62 1.44 -15.48
N LYS A 47 14.29 2.26 -14.64
CA LYS A 47 15.75 2.47 -14.61
C LYS A 47 16.60 1.19 -14.46
N GLN A 48 15.98 0.05 -14.13
CA GLN A 48 16.68 -1.24 -14.06
C GLN A 48 16.90 -1.90 -15.42
N LEU A 49 16.13 -1.52 -16.45
CA LEU A 49 16.28 -2.08 -17.80
C LEU A 49 17.58 -1.62 -18.47
N ASP A 50 18.02 -0.39 -18.15
CA ASP A 50 19.28 0.18 -18.67
C ASP A 50 20.54 -0.61 -18.23
N LEU A 51 20.45 -1.47 -17.19
CA LEU A 51 21.57 -2.35 -16.79
C LEU A 51 21.86 -3.47 -17.81
N PHE A 52 20.89 -3.81 -18.65
CA PHE A 52 21.00 -4.87 -19.65
C PHE A 52 21.27 -4.34 -21.06
N ASP A 53 21.24 -3.02 -21.26
CA ASP A 53 21.52 -2.33 -22.54
C ASP A 53 23.02 -2.12 -22.83
N LYS A 54 23.90 -2.88 -22.17
CA LYS A 54 25.30 -2.97 -22.60
C LYS A 54 25.33 -3.63 -23.97
N LYS A 55 25.37 -2.79 -25.00
CA LYS A 55 25.86 -3.13 -26.34
C LYS A 55 27.13 -3.96 -26.16
N SER A 56 27.13 -5.13 -26.78
CA SER A 56 28.30 -5.95 -27.03
C SER A 56 29.33 -5.11 -27.81
N GLU A 57 30.22 -4.43 -27.09
CA GLU A 57 31.45 -3.85 -27.63
C GLU A 57 32.55 -4.92 -27.54
N ASP A 58 32.43 -5.96 -28.37
CA ASP A 58 33.49 -6.93 -28.66
C ASP A 58 33.32 -7.41 -30.12
N GLU A 59 33.62 -6.53 -31.08
CA GLU A 59 34.03 -6.89 -32.46
C GLU A 59 35.20 -6.02 -32.91
#